data_AF-A0A8J4BAN5-F1
#
_entry.id   AF-A0A8J4BAN5-F1
#
_cell.length_a   1.000
_cell.length_b   1.000
_cell.length_c   1.000
_cell.angle_alpha   90.00
_cell.angle_beta   90.00
_cell.angle_gamma   90.00
#
_symmetry.space_group_name_H-M   'P 1'
#
loop_
_entity.id
_entity.type
_entity.pdbx_description
1 polymer ?
#
loop_
_entity_poly.entity_id
_entity_poly.type
_entity_poly.pdbx_seq_one_letter_code
_entity_poly.pdbx_strand_id
1 'polypeptide(L)'
;MNFLRCTNNTGGEAPSSSGVIREGDCVIVYEGINTMKAVYVTAKGRFDNRFGIFNHKSWIGKPYGSKVTSDRGHGGWVMLLRPTPELWTQVLRHRTQILYLADISMIVMHLDLQPGSVVLESGTGSGSLTHSLVRAVAPRGHVHTFEFHAGRAEDAAGEFKQHGLSKFVTVMQRNIEEQGFPETLHGGADAIFLDLPAPHKVVPSAAACLRPNGRFCAFSPCIEQVQRTAEALSSSGFTDVITYECLLREYDVHRGLVHTGLELERPQPKRPRRDSKPSTIAAAEQAKPEQPLEEASAPAAEESAPMEASVKAESPPEAATTGFFVQQGSDPSGVREEKIGISGTGTDGSGGEGQLPAGATAEAAKLETEVGKPEQQQQHAPLGVGGLGVPQALRMVHCQPAREARGHTGYLTFARKFVCG
;
A
#
# COMPACT_ATOMS: atom_id res chain seq x y z
N MET A 1 -19.19 13.53 -2.66
CA MET A 1 -18.63 12.23 -2.25
C MET A 1 -17.15 12.29 -2.57
N ASN A 2 -16.28 12.50 -1.58
CA ASN A 2 -14.89 12.86 -1.83
C ASN A 2 -13.95 12.05 -0.94
N PHE A 3 -13.28 11.05 -1.53
CA PHE A 3 -12.04 10.47 -1.00
C PHE A 3 -10.93 11.53 -0.78
N LEU A 4 -11.08 12.70 -1.41
CA LEU A 4 -10.10 13.78 -1.50
C LEU A 4 -10.16 14.84 -0.38
N ARG A 5 -11.04 14.72 0.63
CA ARG A 5 -11.16 15.78 1.67
C ARG A 5 -10.21 15.54 2.85
N CYS A 6 -8.95 15.90 2.65
CA CYS A 6 -8.01 16.30 3.71
C CYS A 6 -7.36 17.63 3.29
N THR A 7 -7.91 18.77 3.76
CA THR A 7 -7.39 20.16 3.60
C THR A 7 -7.41 20.69 2.14
N ASN A 8 -7.65 21.96 1.77
CA ASN A 8 -7.55 23.26 2.44
C ASN A 8 -8.67 24.23 2.01
N ASN A 9 -8.97 25.10 2.95
CA ASN A 9 -9.71 26.34 2.81
C ASN A 9 -8.84 27.36 2.05
N THR A 10 -9.14 27.66 0.78
CA THR A 10 -8.50 28.75 0.01
C THR A 10 -9.51 29.54 -0.80
N GLY A 11 -10.59 29.96 -0.14
CA GLY A 11 -11.60 30.86 -0.68
C GLY A 11 -12.58 31.19 0.43
N GLY A 12 -12.83 32.47 0.69
CA GLY A 12 -13.60 33.00 1.83
C GLY A 12 -15.09 32.66 1.85
N GLU A 13 -15.49 31.48 1.44
CA GLU A 13 -16.79 30.88 1.72
C GLU A 13 -16.60 29.78 2.77
N ALA A 14 -17.35 29.86 3.87
CA ALA A 14 -17.37 28.80 4.87
C ALA A 14 -17.67 27.45 4.17
N PRO A 15 -16.93 26.37 4.47
CA PRO A 15 -17.11 25.09 3.79
C PRO A 15 -18.55 24.64 3.97
N SER A 16 -19.35 24.62 2.88
CA SER A 16 -20.73 24.14 2.97
C SER A 16 -20.71 22.71 3.50
N SER A 17 -21.35 22.53 4.65
CA SER A 17 -21.50 21.29 5.39
C SER A 17 -21.85 20.10 4.49
N SER A 18 -21.04 19.04 4.56
CA SER A 18 -21.59 17.74 4.92
C SER A 18 -20.51 16.83 5.49
N GLY A 19 -20.18 17.10 6.75
CA GLY A 19 -19.69 16.05 7.65
C GLY A 19 -20.70 14.92 7.85
N VAL A 20 -21.89 15.03 7.26
CA VAL A 20 -23.00 14.09 7.32
C VAL A 20 -23.06 13.16 6.12
N ILE A 21 -23.61 11.97 6.36
CA ILE A 21 -23.86 10.91 5.38
C ILE A 21 -25.10 11.28 4.56
N ARG A 22 -25.02 11.10 3.24
CA ARG A 22 -26.13 11.31 2.29
C ARG A 22 -26.44 10.04 1.52
N GLU A 23 -27.62 10.02 0.91
CA GLU A 23 -27.95 8.98 -0.07
C GLU A 23 -26.97 9.01 -1.25
N GLY A 24 -26.55 7.83 -1.70
CA GLY A 24 -25.52 7.63 -2.72
C GLY A 24 -24.09 7.57 -2.18
N ASP A 25 -23.82 8.04 -0.95
CA ASP A 25 -22.48 8.02 -0.40
C ASP A 25 -21.97 6.59 -0.14
N CYS A 26 -20.68 6.35 -0.38
CA CYS A 26 -19.96 5.21 0.14
C CYS A 26 -19.58 5.48 1.59
N VAL A 27 -19.81 4.52 2.45
CA VAL A 27 -19.51 4.54 3.88
C VAL A 27 -18.71 3.29 4.22
N ILE A 28 -17.65 3.47 5.00
CA ILE A 28 -16.90 2.34 5.54
C ILE A 28 -17.55 1.96 6.87
N VAL A 29 -18.27 0.83 6.88
CA VAL A 29 -18.85 0.28 8.09
C VAL A 29 -17.76 -0.46 8.85
N TYR A 30 -17.35 0.13 9.97
CA TYR A 30 -16.33 -0.43 10.86
C TYR A 30 -17.00 -1.30 11.93
N GLU A 31 -16.67 -2.59 11.89
CA GLU A 31 -17.16 -3.63 12.80
C GLU A 31 -16.10 -4.01 13.86
N GLY A 32 -14.83 -3.73 13.59
CA GLY A 32 -13.68 -3.99 14.44
C GLY A 32 -12.37 -3.78 13.66
N ILE A 33 -11.23 -3.88 14.34
CA ILE A 33 -9.90 -3.56 13.77
C ILE A 33 -9.62 -4.27 12.44
N ASN A 34 -10.03 -5.54 12.34
CA ASN A 34 -9.81 -6.40 11.19
C ASN A 34 -11.07 -6.66 10.36
N THR A 35 -12.19 -6.00 10.69
CA THR A 35 -13.48 -6.26 10.07
C THR A 35 -14.16 -4.95 9.71
N MET A 36 -14.19 -4.68 8.41
CA MET A 36 -14.79 -3.48 7.85
C MET A 36 -15.32 -3.79 6.46
N LYS A 37 -16.33 -3.04 6.02
CA LYS A 37 -16.97 -3.20 4.70
C LYS A 37 -17.31 -1.85 4.10
N ALA A 38 -17.11 -1.70 2.79
CA ALA A 38 -17.67 -0.58 2.05
C ALA A 38 -19.16 -0.82 1.73
N VAL A 39 -19.99 0.18 2.00
CA VAL A 39 -21.44 0.12 1.76
C VAL A 39 -21.90 1.41 1.10
N TYR A 40 -22.67 1.28 0.02
CA TYR A 40 -23.33 2.41 -0.64
C TYR A 40 -24.70 2.67 0.00
N VAL A 41 -24.88 3.89 0.51
CA VAL A 41 -26.08 4.29 1.27
C VAL A 41 -27.22 4.58 0.31
N THR A 42 -28.41 4.04 0.61
CA THR A 42 -29.64 4.24 -0.16
C THR A 42 -30.82 4.32 0.80
N ALA A 43 -31.85 5.11 0.54
CA ALA A 43 -32.94 5.32 1.49
C ALA A 43 -33.70 4.03 1.88
N LYS A 44 -33.65 3.01 1.00
CA LYS A 44 -34.27 1.69 1.19
C LYS A 44 -33.26 0.58 1.51
N GLY A 45 -31.97 0.90 1.55
CA GLY A 45 -30.92 -0.09 1.75
C GLY A 45 -30.83 -0.58 3.19
N ARG A 46 -30.25 -1.77 3.36
CA ARG A 46 -29.92 -2.34 4.65
C ARG A 46 -28.53 -2.96 4.63
N PHE A 47 -27.91 -3.00 5.79
CA PHE A 47 -26.66 -3.70 6.05
C PHE A 47 -26.88 -4.72 7.16
N ASP A 48 -26.47 -5.97 6.89
CA ASP A 48 -26.60 -7.07 7.84
C ASP A 48 -25.23 -7.60 8.22
N ASN A 49 -25.04 -7.85 9.51
CA ASN A 49 -23.86 -8.54 10.02
C ASN A 49 -24.19 -9.32 11.31
N ARG A 50 -23.16 -9.86 11.96
CA ARG A 50 -23.28 -10.58 13.24
C ARG A 50 -23.82 -9.73 14.40
N PHE A 51 -23.77 -8.39 14.28
CA PHE A 51 -24.24 -7.45 15.30
C PHE A 51 -25.70 -7.06 15.11
N GLY A 52 -26.30 -7.38 13.96
CA GLY A 52 -27.73 -7.25 13.66
C GLY A 52 -28.00 -6.60 12.30
N ILE A 53 -29.20 -6.04 12.15
CA ILE A 53 -29.68 -5.41 10.92
C ILE A 53 -29.67 -3.88 11.11
N PHE A 54 -29.09 -3.18 10.14
CA PHE A 54 -28.94 -1.73 10.15
C PHE A 54 -29.56 -1.12 8.88
N ASN A 55 -30.63 -0.35 9.02
CA ASN A 55 -31.29 0.31 7.88
C ASN A 55 -30.58 1.62 7.54
N HIS A 56 -30.21 1.79 6.27
CA HIS A 56 -29.48 2.97 5.78
C HIS A 56 -30.26 4.28 6.02
N LYS A 57 -31.59 4.23 6.08
CA LYS A 57 -32.44 5.37 6.39
C LYS A 57 -32.06 6.06 7.71
N SER A 58 -31.62 5.29 8.73
CA SER A 58 -31.20 5.86 10.01
C SER A 58 -29.80 6.46 9.96
N TRP A 59 -29.03 6.20 8.90
CA TRP A 59 -27.67 6.72 8.72
C TRP A 59 -27.66 8.08 8.03
N ILE A 60 -28.58 8.30 7.10
CA ILE A 60 -28.69 9.54 6.32
C ILE A 60 -28.90 10.71 7.29
N GLY A 61 -28.09 11.76 7.13
CA GLY A 61 -28.08 12.95 7.99
C GLY A 61 -27.21 12.83 9.25
N LYS A 62 -26.74 11.62 9.62
CA LYS A 62 -25.77 11.48 10.73
C LYS A 62 -24.37 11.89 10.30
N PRO A 63 -23.54 12.46 11.20
CA PRO A 63 -22.14 12.72 10.90
C PRO A 63 -21.35 11.43 10.70
N TYR A 64 -20.35 11.46 9.81
CA TYR A 64 -19.32 10.41 9.75
C TYR A 64 -18.61 10.29 11.12
N GLY A 65 -18.21 9.08 11.49
CA GLY A 65 -17.74 8.72 12.83
C GLY A 65 -18.88 8.35 13.79
N SER A 66 -20.14 8.49 13.39
CA SER A 66 -21.28 8.10 14.24
C SER A 66 -21.28 6.60 14.54
N LYS A 67 -21.49 6.27 15.81
CA LYS A 67 -21.90 4.94 16.26
C LYS A 67 -23.39 4.76 15.98
N VAL A 68 -23.75 3.71 15.27
CA VAL A 68 -25.14 3.33 15.02
C VAL A 68 -25.43 1.97 15.64
N THR A 69 -26.58 1.87 16.30
CA THR A 69 -27.06 0.62 16.91
C THR A 69 -27.93 -0.13 15.92
N SER A 70 -27.96 -1.44 16.06
CA SER A 70 -28.82 -2.31 15.25
C SER A 70 -30.29 -1.98 15.48
N ASP A 71 -31.08 -1.93 14.40
CA ASP A 71 -32.54 -1.77 14.47
C ASP A 71 -33.22 -3.06 14.94
N ARG A 72 -32.61 -4.23 14.67
CA ARG A 72 -33.07 -5.55 15.09
C ARG A 72 -31.88 -6.45 15.44
N GLY A 73 -31.77 -6.87 16.70
CA GLY A 73 -30.71 -7.75 17.21
C GLY A 73 -30.42 -7.55 18.70
N HIS A 74 -29.33 -8.13 19.20
CA HIS A 74 -28.90 -8.10 20.61
C HIS A 74 -28.19 -6.78 21.03
N GLY A 75 -28.62 -5.62 20.53
CA GLY A 75 -28.01 -4.33 20.88
C GLY A 75 -26.60 -4.08 20.32
N GLY A 76 -26.21 -4.80 19.27
CA GLY A 76 -24.93 -4.60 18.58
C GLY A 76 -24.83 -3.23 17.90
N TRP A 77 -23.60 -2.81 17.60
CA TRP A 77 -23.32 -1.50 17.00
C TRP A 77 -22.19 -1.56 15.98
N VAL A 78 -22.17 -0.59 15.07
CA VAL A 78 -21.09 -0.34 14.11
C VAL A 78 -20.76 1.14 14.07
N MET A 79 -19.57 1.50 13.57
CA MET A 79 -19.23 2.90 13.28
C MET A 79 -19.25 3.17 11.78
N LEU A 80 -19.74 4.35 11.40
CA LEU A 80 -19.86 4.77 10.01
C LEU A 80 -18.71 5.73 9.65
N LEU A 81 -17.63 5.21 9.09
CA LEU A 81 -16.44 5.99 8.77
C LEU A 81 -16.49 6.58 7.36
N ARG A 82 -15.85 7.73 7.21
CA ARG A 82 -15.62 8.35 5.90
C ARG A 82 -14.62 7.50 5.11
N PRO A 83 -14.87 7.19 3.83
CA PRO A 83 -13.87 6.52 3.00
C PRO A 83 -12.59 7.35 2.87
N THR A 84 -11.45 6.70 3.11
CA THR A 84 -10.11 7.18 2.76
C THR A 84 -9.44 6.11 1.91
N PRO A 85 -8.39 6.43 1.12
CA PRO A 85 -7.63 5.43 0.39
C PRO A 85 -7.15 4.27 1.28
N GLU A 86 -6.68 4.53 2.50
CA GLU A 86 -6.22 3.48 3.43
C GLU A 86 -7.34 2.54 3.84
N LEU A 87 -8.51 3.09 4.21
CA LEU A 87 -9.66 2.27 4.57
C LEU A 87 -10.19 1.51 3.36
N TRP A 88 -10.15 2.13 2.18
CA TRP A 88 -10.57 1.50 0.93
C TRP A 88 -9.67 0.33 0.55
N THR A 89 -8.35 0.49 0.64
CA THR A 89 -7.38 -0.59 0.46
C THR A 89 -7.72 -1.84 1.29
N GLN A 90 -8.32 -1.67 2.46
CA GLN A 90 -8.69 -2.78 3.34
C GLN A 90 -10.03 -3.45 3.00
N VAL A 91 -10.91 -2.80 2.23
CA VAL A 91 -12.28 -3.29 1.98
C VAL A 91 -12.65 -3.41 0.50
N LEU A 92 -11.78 -2.95 -0.40
CA LEU A 92 -12.01 -3.00 -1.83
C LEU A 92 -12.16 -4.46 -2.30
N ARG A 93 -12.87 -4.63 -3.41
CA ARG A 93 -12.98 -5.95 -4.04
C ARG A 93 -11.68 -6.25 -4.79
N HIS A 94 -10.95 -7.26 -4.35
CA HIS A 94 -9.75 -7.71 -5.03
C HIS A 94 -10.10 -8.31 -6.40
N ARG A 95 -9.61 -7.68 -7.46
CA ARG A 95 -9.57 -8.22 -8.84
C ARG A 95 -8.18 -8.80 -9.14
N THR A 96 -7.18 -8.33 -8.42
CA THR A 96 -5.76 -8.64 -8.56
C THR A 96 -5.11 -8.64 -7.18
N GLN A 97 -3.83 -9.01 -7.15
CA GLN A 97 -2.96 -8.56 -6.08
C GLN A 97 -2.94 -7.03 -6.03
N ILE A 98 -2.79 -6.46 -4.83
CA ILE A 98 -2.79 -5.01 -4.62
C ILE A 98 -1.52 -4.58 -3.90
N LEU A 99 -1.30 -3.28 -3.74
CA LEU A 99 -0.36 -2.77 -2.76
C LEU A 99 -1.09 -2.33 -1.49
N TYR A 100 -0.41 -2.48 -0.35
CA TYR A 100 -0.88 -2.05 0.97
C TYR A 100 -0.17 -0.78 1.45
N LEU A 101 -0.57 -0.32 2.64
CA LEU A 101 -0.19 0.96 3.22
C LEU A 101 1.32 1.25 3.20
N ALA A 102 2.15 0.28 3.61
CA ALA A 102 3.60 0.48 3.72
C ALA A 102 4.22 0.84 2.36
N ASP A 103 4.02 -0.02 1.35
CA ASP A 103 4.55 0.21 0.00
C ASP A 103 3.96 1.46 -0.64
N ILE A 104 2.64 1.66 -0.52
CA ILE A 104 1.98 2.87 -1.04
C ILE A 104 2.58 4.13 -0.43
N SER A 105 2.84 4.14 0.89
CA SER A 105 3.43 5.30 1.56
C SER A 105 4.84 5.61 1.06
N MET A 106 5.66 4.57 0.82
CA MET A 106 6.98 4.71 0.24
C MET A 106 6.91 5.21 -1.19
N ILE A 107 6.02 4.66 -2.01
CA ILE A 107 5.82 5.09 -3.41
C ILE A 107 5.45 6.56 -3.46
N VAL A 108 4.45 6.99 -2.70
CA VAL A 108 3.99 8.39 -2.69
C VAL A 108 5.11 9.35 -2.28
N MET A 109 5.89 8.99 -1.25
CA MET A 109 6.99 9.82 -0.75
C MET A 109 8.18 9.85 -1.71
N HIS A 110 8.67 8.69 -2.17
CA HIS A 110 9.86 8.61 -3.02
C HIS A 110 9.63 9.10 -4.46
N LEU A 111 8.39 9.04 -4.95
CA LEU A 111 8.00 9.67 -6.22
C LEU A 111 7.78 11.19 -6.10
N ASP A 112 7.92 11.78 -4.90
CA ASP A 112 7.77 13.22 -4.65
C ASP A 112 6.39 13.75 -5.13
N LEU A 113 5.34 12.99 -4.82
CA LEU A 113 3.99 13.30 -5.29
C LEU A 113 3.39 14.44 -4.47
N GLN A 114 2.89 15.45 -5.16
CA GLN A 114 2.31 16.65 -4.56
C GLN A 114 1.10 17.15 -5.36
N PRO A 115 0.26 18.03 -4.77
CA PRO A 115 -0.87 18.62 -5.49
C PRO A 115 -0.44 19.34 -6.77
N GLY A 116 -0.82 18.78 -7.93
CA GLY A 116 -0.36 19.25 -9.24
C GLY A 116 0.45 18.24 -10.04
N SER A 117 0.99 17.19 -9.41
CA SER A 117 1.79 16.19 -10.11
C SER A 117 0.97 15.42 -11.16
N VAL A 118 1.59 15.13 -12.30
CA VAL A 118 1.07 14.23 -13.33
C VAL A 118 1.76 12.88 -13.19
N VAL A 119 0.98 11.83 -12.95
CA VAL A 119 1.48 10.48 -12.67
C VAL A 119 1.01 9.51 -13.74
N LEU A 120 1.92 8.69 -14.27
CA LEU A 120 1.54 7.51 -15.07
C LEU A 120 1.63 6.27 -14.20
N GLU A 121 0.57 5.46 -14.18
CA GLU A 121 0.47 4.21 -13.41
C GLU A 121 0.16 3.05 -14.36
N SER A 122 0.79 1.90 -14.17
CA SER A 122 0.37 0.65 -14.82
C SER A 122 0.90 -0.55 -14.05
N GLY A 123 0.15 -1.60 -13.75
CA GLY A 123 -1.28 -1.81 -14.04
C GLY A 123 -2.23 -1.15 -13.05
N THR A 124 -3.43 -0.77 -13.52
CA THR A 124 -4.49 -0.25 -12.65
C THR A 124 -4.96 -1.29 -11.61
N GLY A 125 -5.08 -2.55 -12.03
CA GLY A 125 -5.45 -3.67 -11.15
C GLY A 125 -6.75 -3.43 -10.38
N SER A 126 -6.67 -3.53 -9.05
CA SER A 126 -7.83 -3.29 -8.17
C SER A 126 -7.99 -1.83 -7.72
N GLY A 127 -7.13 -0.91 -8.19
CA GLY A 127 -7.23 0.52 -7.89
C GLY A 127 -6.81 0.94 -6.48
N SER A 128 -6.15 0.07 -5.70
CA SER A 128 -5.65 0.39 -4.34
C SER A 128 -4.69 1.58 -4.36
N LEU A 129 -3.64 1.49 -5.19
CA LEU A 129 -2.64 2.55 -5.33
C LEU A 129 -3.28 3.80 -5.98
N THR A 130 -4.06 3.64 -7.03
CA THR A 130 -4.69 4.76 -7.76
C THR A 130 -5.46 5.72 -6.85
N HIS A 131 -6.22 5.22 -5.87
CA HIS A 131 -6.91 6.08 -4.90
C HIS A 131 -5.95 6.95 -4.08
N SER A 132 -4.80 6.38 -3.70
CA SER A 132 -3.76 7.09 -2.94
C SER A 132 -3.01 8.09 -3.82
N LEU A 133 -2.71 7.73 -5.07
CA LEU A 133 -2.13 8.64 -6.06
C LEU A 133 -3.04 9.84 -6.31
N VAL A 134 -4.32 9.60 -6.59
CA VAL A 134 -5.31 10.67 -6.84
C VAL A 134 -5.40 11.61 -5.64
N ARG A 135 -5.36 11.09 -4.41
CA ARG A 135 -5.30 11.93 -3.20
C ARG A 135 -4.03 12.77 -3.11
N ALA A 136 -2.87 12.22 -3.45
CA ALA A 136 -1.61 12.95 -3.39
C ALA A 136 -1.55 14.09 -4.42
N VAL A 137 -2.12 13.89 -5.61
CA VAL A 137 -1.99 14.83 -6.73
C VAL A 137 -3.13 15.84 -6.87
N ALA A 138 -4.32 15.53 -6.31
CA ALA A 138 -5.44 16.46 -6.29
C ALA A 138 -5.10 17.76 -5.50
N PRO A 139 -5.75 18.91 -5.80
CA PRO A 139 -6.82 19.10 -6.77
C PRO A 139 -6.37 19.57 -8.15
N ARG A 140 -5.05 19.62 -8.42
CA ARG A 140 -4.51 20.20 -9.68
C ARG A 140 -3.74 19.21 -10.54
N GLY A 141 -3.39 18.05 -9.99
CA GLY A 141 -2.68 16.99 -10.71
C GLY A 141 -3.63 15.97 -11.30
N HIS A 142 -3.04 14.98 -11.98
CA HIS A 142 -3.80 13.97 -12.73
C HIS A 142 -3.08 12.63 -12.74
N VAL A 143 -3.84 11.54 -12.67
CA VAL A 143 -3.33 10.17 -12.79
C VAL A 143 -3.79 9.58 -14.12
N HIS A 144 -2.84 9.19 -14.96
CA HIS A 144 -3.11 8.39 -16.15
C HIS A 144 -2.77 6.94 -15.83
N THR A 145 -3.79 6.09 -15.69
CA THR A 145 -3.61 4.69 -15.34
C THR A 145 -3.93 3.78 -16.52
N PHE A 146 -3.11 2.75 -16.71
CA PHE A 146 -3.20 1.84 -17.85
C PHE A 146 -3.48 0.41 -17.37
N GLU A 147 -4.42 -0.26 -18.04
CA GLU A 147 -4.80 -1.63 -17.76
C GLU A 147 -4.95 -2.38 -19.09
N PHE A 148 -4.27 -3.51 -19.25
CA PHE A 148 -4.31 -4.23 -20.53
C PHE A 148 -5.63 -4.98 -20.71
N HIS A 149 -6.24 -5.46 -19.62
CA HIS A 149 -7.46 -6.25 -19.65
C HIS A 149 -8.72 -5.37 -19.68
N ALA A 150 -9.45 -5.39 -20.79
CA ALA A 150 -10.61 -4.52 -21.04
C ALA A 150 -11.66 -4.52 -19.91
N GLY A 151 -12.12 -5.69 -19.46
CA GLY A 151 -13.11 -5.76 -18.39
C GLY A 151 -12.64 -5.14 -17.06
N ARG A 152 -11.34 -5.23 -16.73
CA ARG A 152 -10.80 -4.61 -15.51
C ARG A 152 -10.68 -3.10 -15.66
N ALA A 153 -10.32 -2.63 -16.85
CA ALA A 153 -10.26 -1.20 -17.16
C ALA A 153 -11.66 -0.56 -17.03
N GLU A 154 -12.69 -1.21 -17.56
CA GLU A 154 -14.09 -0.77 -17.45
C GLU A 154 -14.58 -0.76 -15.99
N ASP A 155 -14.34 -1.84 -15.26
CA ASP A 155 -14.68 -1.95 -13.83
C ASP A 155 -14.02 -0.83 -13.02
N ALA A 156 -12.71 -0.61 -13.21
CA ALA A 156 -11.96 0.43 -12.51
C ALA A 156 -12.47 1.83 -12.86
N ALA A 157 -12.73 2.10 -14.15
CA ALA A 157 -13.29 3.39 -14.59
C ALA A 157 -14.68 3.65 -13.99
N GLY A 158 -15.52 2.62 -13.92
CA GLY A 158 -16.83 2.67 -13.25
C GLY A 158 -16.71 2.98 -11.76
N GLU A 159 -15.78 2.32 -11.07
CA GLU A 159 -15.49 2.53 -9.65
C GLU A 159 -14.98 3.95 -9.37
N PHE A 160 -13.99 4.44 -10.13
CA PHE A 160 -13.49 5.80 -9.99
C PHE A 160 -14.57 6.85 -10.26
N LYS A 161 -15.47 6.60 -11.22
CA LYS A 161 -16.63 7.45 -11.47
C LYS A 161 -17.60 7.46 -10.30
N GLN A 162 -17.92 6.28 -9.76
CA GLN A 162 -18.79 6.14 -8.60
C GLN A 162 -18.20 6.85 -7.36
N HIS A 163 -16.88 6.89 -7.23
CA HIS A 163 -16.17 7.58 -6.16
C HIS A 163 -15.96 9.09 -6.40
N GLY A 164 -16.42 9.63 -7.53
CA GLY A 164 -16.27 11.04 -7.87
C GLY A 164 -14.85 11.45 -8.23
N LEU A 165 -14.01 10.50 -8.65
CA LEU A 165 -12.59 10.70 -8.95
C LEU A 165 -12.30 10.97 -10.43
N SER A 166 -13.29 10.82 -11.33
CA SER A 166 -13.10 10.94 -12.79
C SER A 166 -12.41 12.22 -13.28
N LYS A 167 -12.41 13.30 -12.47
CA LYS A 167 -11.71 14.55 -12.80
C LYS A 167 -10.19 14.46 -12.66
N PHE A 168 -9.70 13.50 -11.89
CA PHE A 168 -8.29 13.39 -11.49
C PHE A 168 -7.65 12.08 -11.95
N VAL A 169 -8.42 11.19 -12.57
CA VAL A 169 -7.92 9.93 -13.10
C VAL A 169 -8.52 9.62 -14.47
N THR A 170 -7.66 9.22 -15.41
CA THR A 170 -8.06 8.66 -16.70
C THR A 170 -7.57 7.22 -16.78
N VAL A 171 -8.49 6.28 -16.99
CA VAL A 171 -8.17 4.86 -17.22
C VAL A 171 -8.09 4.62 -18.72
N MET A 172 -7.01 3.97 -19.16
CA MET A 172 -6.79 3.63 -20.57
C MET A 172 -6.57 2.13 -20.72
N GLN A 173 -7.32 1.50 -21.61
CA GLN A 173 -7.12 0.10 -21.96
C GLN A 173 -5.93 -0.01 -22.92
N ARG A 174 -4.79 -0.51 -22.45
CA ARG A 174 -3.56 -0.59 -23.26
C ARG A 174 -2.57 -1.60 -22.69
N ASN A 175 -1.98 -2.41 -23.56
CA ASN A 175 -0.81 -3.21 -23.21
C ASN A 175 0.46 -2.37 -23.36
N ILE A 176 0.89 -1.71 -22.27
CA ILE A 176 2.07 -0.84 -22.34
C ILE A 176 3.39 -1.61 -22.42
N GLU A 177 3.43 -2.91 -22.07
CA GLU A 177 4.65 -3.73 -22.23
C GLU A 177 5.01 -3.93 -23.70
N GLU A 178 4.01 -3.97 -24.58
CA GLU A 178 4.20 -4.12 -26.03
C GLU A 178 4.19 -2.78 -26.76
N GLN A 179 3.30 -1.87 -26.35
CA GLN A 179 3.02 -0.66 -27.11
C GLN A 179 3.66 0.60 -26.49
N GLY A 180 4.26 0.51 -25.31
CA GLY A 180 4.69 1.66 -24.52
C GLY A 180 3.53 2.55 -24.07
N PHE A 181 3.85 3.68 -23.45
CA PHE A 181 2.89 4.75 -23.20
C PHE A 181 2.55 5.52 -24.50
N PRO A 182 1.36 6.15 -24.58
CA PRO A 182 1.01 7.01 -25.71
C PRO A 182 2.01 8.17 -25.90
N GLU A 183 2.42 8.43 -27.14
CA GLU A 183 3.35 9.52 -27.47
C GLU A 183 2.83 10.90 -27.07
N THR A 184 1.52 11.07 -26.96
CA THR A 184 0.86 12.29 -26.48
C THR A 184 1.21 12.65 -25.04
N LEU A 185 1.81 11.73 -24.27
CA LEU A 185 2.25 11.92 -22.89
C LEU A 185 3.77 12.14 -22.78
N HIS A 186 4.50 12.20 -23.89
CA HIS A 186 5.94 12.46 -23.90
C HIS A 186 6.28 13.80 -23.22
N GLY A 187 7.24 13.76 -22.30
CA GLY A 187 7.66 14.92 -21.50
C GLY A 187 6.57 15.54 -20.62
N GLY A 188 5.48 14.82 -20.33
CA GLY A 188 4.34 15.33 -19.58
C GLY A 188 4.26 14.88 -18.12
N ALA A 189 4.93 13.79 -17.75
CA ALA A 189 4.78 13.16 -16.44
C ALA A 189 5.87 13.59 -15.45
N ASP A 190 5.47 13.84 -14.20
CA ASP A 190 6.39 14.11 -13.08
C ASP A 190 6.87 12.78 -12.44
N ALA A 191 5.99 11.77 -12.43
CA ALA A 191 6.31 10.46 -11.89
C ALA A 191 5.68 9.31 -12.68
N ILE A 192 6.33 8.15 -12.65
CA ILE A 192 5.84 6.90 -13.22
C ILE A 192 5.93 5.80 -12.17
N PHE A 193 4.86 5.00 -12.06
CA PHE A 193 4.81 3.79 -11.27
C PHE A 193 4.44 2.58 -12.14
N LEU A 194 5.24 1.50 -12.04
CA LEU A 194 5.01 0.25 -12.76
C LEU A 194 4.83 -0.95 -11.80
N ASP A 195 3.66 -1.58 -11.82
CA ASP A 195 3.37 -2.91 -11.28
C ASP A 195 2.97 -3.82 -12.45
N LEU A 196 3.98 -4.45 -13.03
CA LEU A 196 3.90 -5.22 -14.28
C LEU A 196 4.76 -6.49 -14.18
N PRO A 197 4.44 -7.55 -14.94
CA PRO A 197 5.33 -8.71 -15.07
C PRO A 197 6.72 -8.39 -15.63
N ALA A 198 6.81 -7.49 -16.61
CA ALA A 198 8.06 -7.13 -17.29
C ALA A 198 8.29 -5.61 -17.39
N PRO A 199 8.49 -4.91 -16.25
CA PRO A 199 8.61 -3.45 -16.24
C PRO A 199 9.82 -2.95 -17.05
N HIS A 200 10.90 -3.73 -17.12
CA HIS A 200 12.09 -3.46 -17.95
C HIS A 200 11.77 -3.17 -19.42
N LYS A 201 10.74 -3.78 -20.01
CA LYS A 201 10.32 -3.52 -21.40
C LYS A 201 9.76 -2.11 -21.60
N VAL A 202 9.17 -1.55 -20.56
CA VAL A 202 8.48 -0.25 -20.59
C VAL A 202 9.45 0.90 -20.31
N VAL A 203 10.59 0.63 -19.66
CA VAL A 203 11.55 1.66 -19.22
C VAL A 203 11.93 2.67 -20.32
N PRO A 204 12.23 2.28 -21.57
CA PRO A 204 12.52 3.25 -22.64
C PRO A 204 11.35 4.22 -22.92
N SER A 205 10.12 3.69 -22.94
CA SER A 205 8.91 4.51 -23.13
C SER A 205 8.61 5.38 -21.91
N ALA A 206 8.83 4.85 -20.70
CA ALA A 206 8.74 5.60 -19.46
C ALA A 206 9.72 6.78 -19.44
N ALA A 207 10.95 6.56 -19.92
CA ALA A 207 11.93 7.62 -20.08
C ALA A 207 11.38 8.74 -20.97
N ALA A 208 10.82 8.43 -22.14
CA ALA A 208 10.27 9.44 -23.05
C ALA A 208 9.12 10.27 -22.42
N CYS A 209 8.33 9.67 -21.54
CA CYS A 209 7.20 10.32 -20.86
C CYS A 209 7.60 11.26 -19.72
N LEU A 210 8.72 10.98 -19.04
CA LEU A 210 9.15 11.78 -17.89
C LEU A 210 9.70 13.15 -18.32
N ARG A 211 9.26 14.17 -17.57
CA ARG A 211 9.87 15.50 -17.56
C ARG A 211 11.32 15.45 -17.06
N PRO A 212 12.12 16.49 -17.34
CA PRO A 212 13.34 16.77 -16.59
C PRO A 212 13.17 16.55 -15.08
N ASN A 213 14.08 15.79 -14.45
CA ASN A 213 14.05 15.47 -13.02
C ASN A 213 12.85 14.60 -12.56
N GLY A 214 12.17 13.94 -13.51
CA GLY A 214 11.06 13.03 -13.22
C GLY A 214 11.49 11.78 -12.44
N ARG A 215 10.54 11.19 -11.71
CA ARG A 215 10.76 10.03 -10.83
C ARG A 215 10.15 8.75 -11.39
N PHE A 216 10.82 7.64 -11.13
CA PHE A 216 10.37 6.32 -11.53
C PHE A 216 10.33 5.39 -10.33
N CYS A 217 9.32 4.52 -10.29
CA CYS A 217 9.24 3.39 -9.38
C CYS A 217 8.69 2.17 -10.12
N ALA A 218 9.29 1.00 -9.89
CA ALA A 218 8.72 -0.29 -10.29
C ALA A 218 8.59 -1.21 -9.08
N PHE A 219 7.46 -1.89 -8.96
CA PHE A 219 7.24 -3.00 -8.05
C PHE A 219 7.57 -4.32 -8.74
N SER A 220 8.25 -5.23 -8.05
CA SER A 220 8.54 -6.58 -8.56
C SER A 220 8.62 -7.59 -7.42
N PRO A 221 7.92 -8.74 -7.50
CA PRO A 221 8.02 -9.78 -6.48
C PRO A 221 9.34 -10.58 -6.54
N CYS A 222 9.95 -10.70 -7.72
CA CYS A 222 11.15 -11.52 -7.93
C CYS A 222 12.40 -10.65 -8.14
N ILE A 223 13.53 -11.08 -7.57
CA ILE A 223 14.78 -10.31 -7.63
C ILE A 223 15.36 -10.26 -9.06
N GLU A 224 15.07 -11.25 -9.89
CA GLU A 224 15.49 -11.29 -11.29
C GLU A 224 14.76 -10.25 -12.12
N GLN A 225 13.52 -9.90 -11.76
CA GLN A 225 12.78 -8.79 -12.38
C GLN A 225 13.40 -7.45 -11.99
N VAL A 226 13.83 -7.30 -10.74
CA VAL A 226 14.57 -6.13 -10.26
C VAL A 226 15.87 -5.94 -11.05
N GLN A 227 16.66 -7.01 -11.20
CA GLN A 227 17.93 -6.96 -11.95
C GLN A 227 17.75 -6.45 -13.38
N ARG A 228 16.80 -7.04 -14.13
CA ARG A 228 16.51 -6.59 -15.51
C ARG A 228 16.01 -5.16 -15.57
N THR A 229 15.24 -4.73 -14.58
CA THR A 229 14.71 -3.37 -14.51
C THR A 229 15.83 -2.37 -14.23
N ALA A 230 16.73 -2.67 -13.29
CA ALA A 230 17.88 -1.83 -12.99
C ALA A 230 18.83 -1.67 -14.18
N GLU A 231 19.05 -2.76 -14.93
CA GLU A 231 19.83 -2.72 -16.19
C GLU A 231 19.16 -1.82 -17.23
N ALA A 232 17.86 -2.02 -17.50
CA ALA A 232 17.11 -1.20 -18.46
C ALA A 232 17.05 0.29 -18.07
N LEU A 233 16.94 0.58 -16.77
CA LEU A 233 17.00 1.95 -16.22
C LEU A 233 18.35 2.59 -16.53
N SER A 234 19.44 1.89 -16.24
CA SER A 234 20.80 2.37 -16.51
C SER A 234 21.02 2.63 -18.00
N SER A 235 20.59 1.70 -18.86
CA SER A 235 20.68 1.86 -20.32
C SER A 235 19.82 2.99 -20.88
N SER A 236 18.76 3.39 -20.18
CA SER A 236 17.83 4.45 -20.59
C SER A 236 18.16 5.82 -19.97
N GLY A 237 19.34 5.97 -19.36
CA GLY A 237 19.82 7.23 -18.80
C GLY A 237 19.21 7.62 -17.45
N PHE A 238 18.64 6.67 -16.72
CA PHE A 238 18.26 6.89 -15.33
C PHE A 238 19.48 6.81 -14.41
N THR A 239 19.40 7.53 -13.30
CA THR A 239 20.39 7.56 -12.22
C THR A 239 19.69 7.31 -10.88
N ASP A 240 20.47 7.28 -9.80
CA ASP A 240 19.97 7.06 -8.43
C ASP A 240 19.11 5.77 -8.34
N VAL A 241 19.51 4.70 -9.05
CA VAL A 241 18.80 3.43 -9.04
C VAL A 241 18.98 2.77 -7.67
N ILE A 242 17.90 2.69 -6.89
CA ILE A 242 17.91 2.13 -5.54
C ILE A 242 16.69 1.22 -5.37
N THR A 243 16.91 0.03 -4.82
CA THR A 243 15.84 -0.93 -4.51
C THR A 243 15.63 -1.04 -3.00
N TYR A 244 14.38 -1.03 -2.57
CA TYR A 244 13.98 -1.26 -1.18
C TYR A 244 13.02 -2.44 -1.07
N GLU A 245 13.05 -3.09 0.09
CA GLU A 245 12.02 -4.00 0.59
C GLU A 245 11.50 -3.44 1.92
N CYS A 246 10.18 -3.42 2.12
CA CYS A 246 9.57 -2.98 3.36
C CYS A 246 8.82 -4.13 4.05
N LEU A 247 9.27 -4.50 5.25
CA LEU A 247 8.64 -5.53 6.07
C LEU A 247 7.87 -4.89 7.23
N LEU A 248 6.57 -4.65 7.04
CA LEU A 248 5.71 -4.10 8.07
C LEU A 248 5.29 -5.18 9.07
N ARG A 249 5.43 -4.89 10.37
CA ARG A 249 4.99 -5.76 11.45
C ARG A 249 4.14 -5.00 12.47
N GLU A 250 2.88 -5.40 12.58
CA GLU A 250 1.97 -4.89 13.62
C GLU A 250 2.25 -5.58 14.96
N TYR A 251 1.88 -4.92 16.06
CA TYR A 251 2.02 -5.45 17.40
C TYR A 251 0.69 -5.33 18.16
N ASP A 252 0.27 -6.44 18.74
CA ASP A 252 -0.87 -6.50 19.64
C ASP A 252 -0.43 -6.16 21.07
N VAL A 253 -1.16 -5.23 21.69
CA VAL A 253 -0.94 -4.83 23.09
C VAL A 253 -2.03 -5.43 23.96
N HIS A 254 -1.63 -6.30 24.89
CA HIS A 254 -2.55 -6.99 25.79
C HIS A 254 -2.23 -6.72 27.25
N ARG A 255 -3.26 -6.61 28.07
CA ARG A 255 -3.13 -6.70 29.54
C ARG A 255 -3.34 -8.15 29.94
N GLY A 256 -2.32 -8.75 30.54
CA GLY A 256 -2.36 -10.15 30.94
C GLY A 256 -1.61 -10.40 32.24
N LEU A 257 -1.84 -11.58 32.82
CA LEU A 257 -0.98 -12.12 33.88
C LEU A 257 0.26 -12.71 33.20
N VAL A 258 1.43 -12.14 33.45
CA VAL A 258 2.70 -12.75 33.07
C VAL A 258 3.19 -13.53 34.28
N HIS A 259 3.29 -14.84 34.14
CA HIS A 259 3.81 -15.70 35.19
C HIS A 259 5.33 -15.50 35.26
N THR A 260 5.83 -15.17 36.45
CA THR A 260 7.27 -14.88 36.68
C THR A 260 8.08 -16.14 36.90
N GLY A 261 7.42 -17.30 37.02
CA GLY A 261 8.07 -18.59 37.09
C GLY A 261 8.47 -19.07 35.70
N LEU A 262 9.77 -19.18 35.44
CA LEU A 262 10.30 -20.18 34.52
C LEU A 262 9.91 -21.55 35.10
N GLU A 263 8.73 -22.06 34.75
CA GLU A 263 8.51 -23.49 34.85
C GLU A 263 9.41 -24.14 33.79
N LEU A 264 10.62 -24.51 34.20
CA LEU A 264 11.34 -25.61 33.58
C LEU A 264 10.32 -26.75 33.49
N GLU A 265 9.89 -27.08 32.27
CA GLU A 265 8.99 -28.21 32.05
C GLU A 265 9.54 -29.41 32.81
N ARG A 266 8.88 -29.78 33.92
CA ARG A 266 9.22 -31.02 34.60
C ARG A 266 8.87 -32.13 33.60
N PRO A 267 9.80 -33.04 33.27
CA PRO A 267 9.52 -34.11 32.32
C PRO A 267 8.24 -34.83 32.73
N GLN A 268 7.22 -34.78 31.86
CA GLN A 268 5.99 -35.52 32.08
C GLN A 268 6.36 -37.01 32.20
N PRO A 269 5.95 -37.73 33.25
CA PRO A 269 6.21 -39.15 33.34
C PRO A 269 5.50 -39.84 32.17
N LYS A 270 6.27 -40.55 31.34
CA LYS A 270 5.74 -41.34 30.21
C LYS A 270 4.63 -42.23 30.73
N ARG A 271 3.40 -42.04 30.24
CA ARG A 271 2.29 -42.95 30.54
C ARG A 271 2.70 -44.37 30.12
N PRO A 272 2.52 -45.39 30.96
CA PRO A 272 2.82 -46.77 30.56
C PRO A 272 1.94 -47.13 29.35
N ARG A 273 2.58 -47.68 28.31
CA ARG A 273 1.88 -48.22 27.15
C ARG A 273 0.92 -49.29 27.65
N ARG A 274 -0.36 -49.15 27.29
CA ARG A 274 -1.37 -50.15 27.58
C ARG A 274 -1.16 -51.30 26.59
N ASP A 275 -0.68 -52.43 27.08
CA ASP A 275 -0.60 -53.66 26.29
C ASP A 275 -2.02 -54.07 25.87
N SER A 276 -2.32 -53.94 24.59
CA SER A 276 -3.54 -54.51 24.01
C SER A 276 -3.35 -56.01 23.85
N LYS A 277 -4.05 -56.80 24.67
CA LYS A 277 -4.21 -58.24 24.46
C LYS A 277 -4.97 -58.51 23.15
N PRO A 278 -4.66 -59.61 22.43
CA PRO A 278 -5.26 -59.91 21.13
C PRO A 278 -6.70 -60.39 21.29
N SER A 279 -7.64 -59.81 20.55
CA SER A 279 -9.00 -60.34 20.41
C SER A 279 -9.14 -61.10 19.10
N THR A 280 -9.43 -62.39 19.24
CA THR A 280 -9.79 -63.37 18.22
C THR A 280 -11.03 -62.97 17.42
N ILE A 281 -10.92 -62.89 16.09
CA ILE A 281 -12.03 -63.18 15.16
C ILE A 281 -11.46 -63.90 13.92
N ALA A 282 -11.68 -65.21 13.88
CA ALA A 282 -11.86 -66.02 12.67
C ALA A 282 -13.30 -66.57 12.78
N ALA A 283 -14.13 -66.74 11.77
CA ALA A 283 -14.02 -66.68 10.32
C ALA A 283 -15.45 -66.50 9.76
N ALA A 284 -15.59 -65.93 8.56
CA ALA A 284 -16.57 -66.36 7.55
C ALA A 284 -16.33 -65.58 6.25
N GLU A 285 -15.61 -66.28 5.38
CA GLU A 285 -15.27 -66.09 3.98
C GLU A 285 -16.52 -66.02 3.06
N GLN A 286 -16.49 -65.19 2.00
CA GLN A 286 -16.65 -65.63 0.60
C GLN A 286 -16.57 -64.49 -0.44
N ALA A 287 -15.44 -64.51 -1.16
CA ALA A 287 -15.22 -64.34 -2.61
C ALA A 287 -15.90 -63.24 -3.44
N LYS A 288 -15.05 -62.40 -4.08
CA LYS A 288 -15.02 -62.21 -5.56
C LYS A 288 -13.66 -61.61 -6.02
N PRO A 289 -13.22 -61.91 -7.27
CA PRO A 289 -11.80 -61.94 -7.65
C PRO A 289 -11.24 -60.61 -8.20
N GLU A 290 -9.92 -60.51 -8.12
CA GLU A 290 -9.03 -59.43 -8.60
C GLU A 290 -8.85 -59.41 -10.12
N GLN A 291 -8.58 -58.22 -10.69
CA GLN A 291 -7.65 -57.92 -11.80
C GLN A 291 -7.46 -56.37 -11.92
N PRO A 292 -6.36 -55.86 -12.50
CA PRO A 292 -5.44 -54.95 -11.78
C PRO A 292 -5.48 -53.44 -12.17
N LEU A 293 -4.71 -52.70 -11.37
CA LEU A 293 -4.43 -51.26 -11.31
C LEU A 293 -4.13 -50.56 -12.65
N GLU A 294 -4.73 -49.37 -12.84
CA GLU A 294 -4.19 -48.27 -13.65
C GLU A 294 -4.27 -46.94 -12.88
N GLU A 295 -3.18 -46.19 -12.93
CA GLU A 295 -2.97 -44.86 -12.34
C GLU A 295 -3.79 -43.80 -13.07
N ALA A 296 -4.53 -42.95 -12.34
CA ALA A 296 -5.20 -41.77 -12.90
C ALA A 296 -4.39 -40.50 -12.58
N SER A 297 -3.76 -39.96 -13.61
CA SER A 297 -3.07 -38.68 -13.67
C SER A 297 -4.04 -37.49 -13.86
N ALA A 298 -3.57 -36.30 -13.47
CA ALA A 298 -4.26 -35.02 -13.54
C ALA A 298 -4.59 -34.58 -14.98
N PRO A 299 -5.63 -33.75 -15.21
CA PRO A 299 -5.97 -33.28 -16.54
C PRO A 299 -5.04 -32.14 -17.00
N ALA A 300 -4.42 -32.35 -18.16
CA ALA A 300 -3.64 -31.37 -18.90
C ALA A 300 -4.51 -30.60 -19.90
N ALA A 301 -4.07 -29.37 -20.18
CA ALA A 301 -4.58 -28.44 -21.16
C ALA A 301 -4.45 -28.98 -22.60
N GLU A 302 -5.44 -28.68 -23.44
CA GLU A 302 -5.37 -28.85 -24.89
C GLU A 302 -4.67 -27.63 -25.53
N GLU A 303 -3.58 -27.92 -26.24
CA GLU A 303 -2.85 -27.03 -27.12
C GLU A 303 -3.08 -27.53 -28.55
N SER A 304 -3.73 -26.73 -29.40
CA SER A 304 -3.92 -27.01 -30.82
C SER A 304 -2.87 -26.28 -31.65
N ALA A 305 -1.99 -27.04 -32.32
CA ALA A 305 -0.98 -26.56 -33.26
C ALA A 305 -1.56 -26.35 -34.68
N PRO A 306 -0.85 -25.65 -35.59
CA PRO A 306 -1.43 -24.87 -36.69
C PRO A 306 -1.56 -25.62 -38.02
N MET A 307 -2.50 -25.15 -38.86
CA MET A 307 -2.65 -25.52 -40.27
C MET A 307 -1.75 -24.65 -41.17
N GLU A 308 -0.99 -25.32 -42.03
CA GLU A 308 -0.25 -24.74 -43.16
C GLU A 308 -1.21 -24.18 -44.22
N ALA A 309 -0.92 -22.97 -44.71
CA ALA A 309 -1.45 -22.46 -45.97
C ALA A 309 -0.33 -21.76 -46.75
N SER A 310 0.05 -22.39 -47.85
CA SER A 310 1.02 -21.92 -48.84
C SER A 310 0.58 -20.63 -49.53
N VAL A 311 1.46 -19.63 -49.58
CA VAL A 311 1.39 -18.55 -50.60
C VAL A 311 2.79 -18.35 -51.19
N LYS A 312 2.83 -18.44 -52.52
CA LYS A 312 4.02 -18.31 -53.38
C LYS A 312 4.54 -16.87 -53.42
N ALA A 313 5.85 -16.77 -53.58
CA ALA A 313 6.59 -15.58 -53.92
C ALA A 313 6.31 -15.10 -55.36
N GLU A 314 6.23 -13.78 -55.54
CA GLU A 314 6.54 -13.07 -56.78
C GLU A 314 7.32 -11.79 -56.44
N SER A 315 8.35 -11.54 -57.25
CA SER A 315 9.36 -10.49 -57.15
C SER A 315 8.91 -9.13 -57.74
N PRO A 316 9.64 -8.02 -57.51
CA PRO A 316 9.16 -6.65 -57.70
C PRO A 316 9.48 -6.09 -59.11
N PRO A 317 8.94 -4.90 -59.46
CA PRO A 317 9.56 -4.04 -60.44
C PRO A 317 10.20 -2.79 -59.82
N GLU A 318 11.13 -2.25 -60.61
CA GLU A 318 12.21 -1.32 -60.31
C GLU A 318 11.86 0.19 -60.35
N ALA A 319 12.81 0.96 -59.82
CA ALA A 319 13.36 2.24 -60.32
C ALA A 319 12.57 3.57 -60.16
N ALA A 320 13.16 4.50 -59.40
CA ALA A 320 13.85 5.72 -59.89
C ALA A 320 14.16 6.65 -58.69
N THR A 321 15.40 6.74 -58.21
CA THR A 321 16.48 7.69 -58.61
C THR A 321 16.16 9.18 -58.39
N THR A 322 16.83 9.77 -57.40
CA THR A 322 17.47 11.11 -57.32
C THR A 322 17.78 11.32 -55.83
N GLY A 323 19.00 11.39 -55.32
CA GLY A 323 20.25 11.92 -55.86
C GLY A 323 20.50 13.28 -55.23
N PHE A 324 21.23 13.34 -54.10
CA PHE A 324 22.25 14.37 -53.88
C PHE A 324 23.22 13.96 -52.76
N PHE A 325 24.48 14.33 -52.97
CA PHE A 325 25.70 13.78 -52.40
C PHE A 325 26.42 14.92 -51.64
N VAL A 326 27.09 14.57 -50.51
CA VAL A 326 28.39 15.13 -50.04
C VAL A 326 28.35 16.55 -49.40
N GLN A 327 29.06 16.90 -48.31
CA GLN A 327 30.41 16.53 -47.89
C GLN A 327 30.69 16.73 -46.38
N GLN A 328 31.73 16.03 -45.94
CA GLN A 328 32.48 16.11 -44.68
C GLN A 328 33.18 17.45 -44.42
N GLY A 329 33.55 17.66 -43.15
CA GLY A 329 34.66 18.51 -42.68
C GLY A 329 34.57 18.70 -41.16
N SER A 330 35.27 17.89 -40.35
CA SER A 330 36.65 18.10 -39.86
C SER A 330 36.76 19.03 -38.65
N ASP A 331 36.99 18.43 -37.48
CA ASP A 331 37.64 19.01 -36.28
C ASP A 331 39.00 19.69 -36.64
N PRO A 332 39.58 20.63 -35.85
CA PRO A 332 39.93 20.36 -34.44
C PRO A 332 40.03 21.57 -33.46
N SER A 333 40.09 21.21 -32.16
CA SER A 333 40.87 21.78 -31.03
C SER A 333 40.90 23.30 -30.73
N GLY A 334 40.69 23.64 -29.45
CA GLY A 334 41.01 24.97 -28.92
C GLY A 334 40.70 25.16 -27.43
N VAL A 335 41.63 24.75 -26.58
CA VAL A 335 41.72 25.16 -25.16
C VAL A 335 41.83 26.68 -25.06
N ARG A 336 41.09 27.31 -24.12
CA ARG A 336 41.52 28.57 -23.46
C ARG A 336 40.90 28.70 -22.08
N GLU A 337 41.78 28.63 -21.09
CA GLU A 337 41.60 29.19 -19.75
C GLU A 337 41.47 30.71 -19.87
N GLU A 338 40.56 31.32 -19.10
CA GLU A 338 40.77 32.67 -18.56
C GLU A 338 40.38 32.71 -17.08
N LYS A 339 41.39 33.05 -16.29
CA LYS A 339 41.36 33.46 -14.88
C LYS A 339 41.44 34.99 -14.85
N ILE A 340 41.22 35.54 -13.66
CA ILE A 340 41.42 36.93 -13.19
C ILE A 340 40.12 37.76 -13.28
N GLY A 341 39.61 38.40 -12.22
CA GLY A 341 40.11 38.53 -10.87
C GLY A 341 39.14 39.34 -10.00
N ILE A 342 39.07 38.92 -8.74
CA ILE A 342 39.14 39.70 -7.49
C ILE A 342 38.82 41.21 -7.60
N SER A 343 37.76 41.63 -6.92
CA SER A 343 37.84 42.79 -6.02
C SER A 343 37.09 42.49 -4.73
N GLY A 344 37.83 42.55 -3.63
CA GLY A 344 37.30 42.49 -2.27
C GLY A 344 37.34 43.88 -1.64
N THR A 345 36.40 44.11 -0.73
CA THR A 345 36.44 44.99 0.45
C THR A 345 35.37 44.40 1.38
N GLY A 346 35.60 43.89 2.58
CA GLY A 346 36.62 44.21 3.57
C GLY A 346 35.88 44.74 4.81
N THR A 347 36.16 44.13 5.98
CA THR A 347 36.02 44.65 7.37
C THR A 347 34.59 44.86 7.91
N ASP A 348 34.15 44.47 9.11
CA ASP A 348 34.67 43.97 10.40
C ASP A 348 33.49 43.23 11.10
N GLY A 349 33.54 42.36 12.12
CA GLY A 349 34.41 42.21 13.29
C GLY A 349 33.54 42.33 14.57
N SER A 350 33.65 41.35 15.48
CA SER A 350 33.05 41.23 16.84
C SER A 350 31.53 40.94 16.93
N GLY A 351 30.99 40.04 17.76
CA GLY A 351 31.42 39.54 19.07
C GLY A 351 30.50 40.12 20.14
N GLY A 352 29.58 39.34 20.72
CA GLY A 352 28.74 39.80 21.84
C GLY A 352 27.46 39.00 22.06
N GLU A 353 27.41 38.32 23.20
CA GLU A 353 26.28 37.61 23.79
C GLU A 353 25.09 38.55 24.11
N GLY A 354 23.89 37.97 24.24
CA GLY A 354 22.89 38.48 25.19
C GLY A 354 21.50 38.84 24.65
N GLN A 355 20.50 38.26 25.32
CA GLN A 355 19.08 38.64 25.40
C GLN A 355 18.13 38.30 24.23
N LEU A 356 17.44 37.16 24.41
CA LEU A 356 16.08 36.90 23.93
C LEU A 356 15.07 37.72 24.76
N PRO A 357 14.01 38.30 24.17
CA PRO A 357 12.94 38.92 24.94
C PRO A 357 11.90 37.87 25.39
N ALA A 358 11.43 38.10 26.61
CA ALA A 358 10.48 37.32 27.38
C ALA A 358 9.05 37.34 26.81
N GLY A 359 8.30 36.26 27.06
CA GLY A 359 6.86 36.24 26.82
C GLY A 359 6.22 34.84 26.76
N ALA A 360 6.51 33.96 27.72
CA ALA A 360 5.76 32.71 27.92
C ALA A 360 5.16 32.72 29.34
N THR A 361 3.84 32.89 29.42
CA THR A 361 3.07 32.78 30.66
C THR A 361 2.74 31.31 30.92
N ALA A 362 3.35 30.74 31.97
CA ALA A 362 2.98 29.45 32.54
C ALA A 362 2.26 29.68 33.87
N GLU A 363 1.02 29.20 33.98
CA GLU A 363 0.24 29.19 35.22
C GLU A 363 0.31 27.77 35.80
N ALA A 364 1.00 27.63 36.94
CA ALA A 364 1.17 26.37 37.65
C ALA A 364 0.12 26.26 38.78
N ALA A 365 -0.75 25.25 38.70
CA ALA A 365 -1.69 24.90 39.76
C ALA A 365 -1.15 23.77 40.64
N LYS A 366 -1.17 24.01 41.95
CA LYS A 366 -0.74 23.16 43.06
C LYS A 366 -1.63 21.92 43.23
N LEU A 367 -1.05 20.79 43.63
CA LEU A 367 -1.76 19.71 44.31
C LEU A 367 -0.99 19.37 45.60
N GLU A 368 -1.62 19.68 46.73
CA GLU A 368 -1.12 19.43 48.08
C GLU A 368 -1.52 18.01 48.53
N THR A 369 -0.61 17.34 49.22
CA THR A 369 -0.76 16.00 49.81
C THR A 369 -1.32 16.12 51.22
N GLU A 370 -2.52 15.57 51.47
CA GLU A 370 -3.09 15.45 52.81
C GLU A 370 -2.53 14.23 53.58
N VAL A 371 -2.11 14.49 54.81
CA VAL A 371 -1.58 13.52 55.78
C VAL A 371 -2.71 13.11 56.74
N GLY A 372 -3.02 11.81 56.78
CA GLY A 372 -3.93 11.18 57.74
C GLY A 372 -3.22 10.76 59.05
N LYS A 373 -3.97 10.81 60.16
CA LYS A 373 -3.59 10.63 61.58
C LYS A 373 -3.09 9.22 61.98
N PRO A 374 -2.44 9.06 63.17
CA PRO A 374 -1.68 7.87 63.54
C PRO A 374 -2.51 6.79 64.25
N GLU A 375 -2.28 5.52 63.91
CA GLU A 375 -2.70 4.34 64.67
C GLU A 375 -1.51 3.74 65.45
N GLN A 376 -1.84 3.14 66.59
CA GLN A 376 -0.96 2.77 67.70
C GLN A 376 0.03 1.63 67.40
N GLN A 377 1.21 1.70 68.02
CA GLN A 377 2.21 0.63 68.08
C GLN A 377 1.68 -0.62 68.80
N GLN A 378 1.81 -1.79 68.17
CA GLN A 378 2.05 -3.06 68.86
C GLN A 378 3.22 -3.82 68.21
N GLN A 379 4.35 -3.72 68.91
CA GLN A 379 5.42 -4.71 69.14
C GLN A 379 5.86 -5.65 67.99
N HIS A 380 7.11 -5.46 67.58
CA HIS A 380 7.89 -6.33 66.70
C HIS A 380 8.06 -7.75 67.28
N ALA A 381 7.67 -8.76 66.50
CA ALA A 381 8.26 -10.10 66.56
C ALA A 381 9.43 -10.18 65.56
N PRO A 382 10.48 -10.99 65.82
CA PRO A 382 11.69 -10.99 64.99
C PRO A 382 11.36 -11.48 63.58
N LEU A 383 11.78 -10.70 62.58
CA LEU A 383 11.72 -11.07 61.17
C LEU A 383 12.58 -12.32 60.96
N GLY A 384 11.92 -13.48 60.89
CA GLY A 384 12.47 -14.63 60.19
C GLY A 384 12.81 -14.21 58.76
N VAL A 385 13.88 -14.78 58.21
CA VAL A 385 14.30 -14.58 56.82
C VAL A 385 13.22 -15.18 55.90
N GLY A 386 12.13 -14.44 55.71
CA GLY A 386 11.08 -14.74 54.76
C GLY A 386 11.56 -14.30 53.39
N GLY A 387 11.84 -15.27 52.51
CA GLY A 387 12.23 -14.99 51.14
C GLY A 387 11.26 -13.99 50.51
N LEU A 388 11.81 -12.94 49.88
CA LEU A 388 11.06 -12.02 49.03
C LEU A 388 10.39 -12.85 47.93
N GLY A 389 9.15 -13.26 48.16
CA GLY A 389 8.37 -14.02 47.19
C GLY A 389 8.09 -13.13 46.00
N VAL A 390 8.78 -13.36 44.88
CA VAL A 390 8.42 -12.76 43.60
C VAL A 390 6.97 -13.18 43.31
N PRO A 391 6.03 -12.25 43.06
CA PRO A 391 4.65 -12.60 42.77
C PRO A 391 4.60 -13.60 41.60
N GLN A 392 3.99 -14.76 41.83
CA GLN A 392 3.97 -15.90 40.89
C GLN A 392 3.40 -15.51 39.51
N ALA A 393 2.59 -14.45 39.48
CA ALA A 393 2.22 -13.76 38.27
C ALA A 393 2.03 -12.26 38.51
N LEU A 394 2.48 -11.46 37.55
CA LEU A 394 2.36 -10.01 37.55
C LEU A 394 1.34 -9.60 36.48
N ARG A 395 0.38 -8.76 36.83
CA ARG A 395 -0.45 -8.07 35.84
C ARG A 395 0.41 -7.07 35.11
N MET A 396 0.73 -7.35 33.86
CA MET A 396 1.52 -6.46 33.02
C MET A 396 0.84 -6.21 31.68
N VAL A 397 1.06 -5.01 31.16
CA VAL A 397 0.83 -4.75 29.74
C VAL A 397 2.02 -5.38 29.01
N HIS A 398 1.75 -6.30 28.10
CA HIS A 398 2.78 -6.87 27.23
C HIS A 398 2.41 -6.60 25.78
N CYS A 399 3.46 -6.50 24.96
CA CYS A 399 3.38 -6.23 23.54
C CYS A 399 3.94 -7.45 22.82
N GLN A 400 3.16 -8.03 21.90
CA GLN A 400 3.60 -9.14 21.08
C GLN A 400 3.36 -8.82 19.61
N PRO A 401 4.18 -9.31 18.68
CA PRO A 401 3.88 -9.11 17.28
C PRO A 401 2.53 -9.74 16.91
N ALA A 402 1.74 -9.02 16.12
CA ALA A 402 0.45 -9.49 15.66
C ALA A 402 0.61 -10.80 14.87
N ARG A 403 -0.34 -11.71 15.04
CA ARG A 403 -0.32 -13.02 14.36
C ARG A 403 -0.64 -12.91 12.87
N GLU A 404 -1.42 -11.91 12.49
CA GLU A 404 -1.72 -11.58 11.11
C GLU A 404 -0.70 -10.55 10.61
N ALA A 405 0.10 -10.92 9.61
CA ALA A 405 0.87 -9.95 8.84
C ALA A 405 0.06 -9.61 7.59
N ARG A 406 -0.24 -8.31 7.39
CA ARG A 406 -0.87 -7.81 6.16
C ARG A 406 0.15 -6.96 5.42
N GLY A 407 0.56 -7.42 4.25
CA GLY A 407 1.56 -6.78 3.42
C GLY A 407 2.01 -7.71 2.31
N HIS A 408 2.46 -7.13 1.21
CA HIS A 408 3.07 -7.89 0.11
C HIS A 408 4.57 -7.87 0.28
N THR A 409 5.19 -9.04 0.18
CA THR A 409 6.64 -9.13 0.06
C THR A 409 7.00 -8.88 -1.39
N GLY A 410 7.62 -7.74 -1.66
CA GLY A 410 8.11 -7.36 -2.98
C GLY A 410 9.12 -6.23 -2.90
N TYR A 411 9.76 -5.97 -4.02
CA TYR A 411 10.82 -4.99 -4.15
C TYR A 411 10.32 -3.75 -4.87
N LEU A 412 10.60 -2.57 -4.32
CA LEU A 412 10.37 -1.29 -4.95
C LEU A 412 11.68 -0.73 -5.47
N THR A 413 11.83 -0.65 -6.79
CA THR A 413 13.02 -0.08 -7.44
C THR A 413 12.71 1.33 -7.90
N PHE A 414 13.40 2.30 -7.30
CA PHE A 414 13.29 3.71 -7.61
C PHE A 414 14.44 4.17 -8.49
N ALA A 415 14.18 5.17 -9.31
CA ALA A 415 15.20 5.86 -10.09
C ALA A 415 14.77 7.29 -10.42
N ARG A 416 15.71 8.08 -10.92
CA ARG A 416 15.47 9.45 -11.36
C ARG A 416 15.97 9.65 -12.78
N LYS A 417 15.22 10.40 -13.58
CA LYS A 417 15.66 10.84 -14.90
C LYS A 417 16.23 12.26 -14.81
N PHE A 418 17.56 12.40 -14.72
CA PHE A 418 18.19 13.71 -14.88
C PHE A 418 18.19 14.12 -16.35
N VAL A 419 18.23 15.44 -16.59
CA VAL A 419 18.60 15.95 -17.92
C VAL A 419 20.10 15.78 -18.01
N CYS A 420 20.56 14.81 -18.79
CA CYS A 420 21.94 14.83 -19.26
C CYS A 420 22.06 16.04 -20.20
N GLY A 421 22.86 17.03 -19.79
CA GLY A 421 23.19 18.20 -20.61
C GLY A 421 24.10 17.87 -21.77
#